data_AF-A0A499V084-F1
#
_entry.id   AF-A0A499V084-F1
#
_cell.length_a   1.000
_cell.length_b   1.000
_cell.length_c   1.000
_cell.angle_alpha   90.00
_cell.angle_beta   90.00
_cell.angle_gamma   90.00
#
_symmetry.space_group_name_H-M   'P 1'
#
loop_
_entity.id
_entity.type
_entity.pdbx_description
1 polymer ?
#
loop_
_entity_poly.entity_id
_entity_poly.type
_entity_poly.pdbx_seq_one_letter_code
_entity_poly.pdbx_strand_id
1 'polypeptide(L)'
;MCTNTLCAVMGGDAIFEELQSHLGVGNGETTEDGKVTLEHIECNAACDYAPVVMVNWEFFDNQTVESAKGLVDDLRAGRTVEPTRGAPLCTYKETARILAGFPDARPGAVEAGGSAGPASLVGLRLAKGKPRPAGLSRRGPRTPRRTRRRRRIPARMTRRSGPPPPIRTTPQVRSPRRGSDDRDNRDQWAQPREAAGTRALRLLGPAELLGPAHLFAARGL
;
A
#
# COMPACT_ATOMS: atom_id res chain seq x y z
N MET A 1 -1.61 4.53 1.66
CA MET A 1 -3.02 4.43 2.10
C MET A 1 -3.85 3.72 1.05
N CYS A 2 -4.59 2.67 1.42
CA CYS A 2 -5.49 1.96 0.50
C CYS A 2 -6.78 2.79 0.32
N THR A 3 -7.15 3.11 -0.94
CA THR A 3 -8.45 3.73 -1.24
C THR A 3 -9.34 2.89 -2.17
N ASN A 4 -9.00 1.62 -2.37
CA ASN A 4 -9.88 0.74 -3.14
C ASN A 4 -11.23 0.54 -2.43
N THR A 5 -12.25 0.17 -3.21
CA THR A 5 -13.68 0.03 -2.89
C THR A 5 -14.07 -0.01 -1.41
N LEU A 6 -13.64 -1.02 -0.64
CA LEU A 6 -14.09 -1.13 0.75
C LEU A 6 -13.46 -0.08 1.66
N CYS A 7 -12.16 0.24 1.48
CA CYS A 7 -11.53 1.30 2.23
C CYS A 7 -12.16 2.65 1.88
N ALA A 8 -12.41 2.94 0.59
CA ALA A 8 -13.14 4.14 0.17
C ALA A 8 -14.51 4.27 0.86
N VAL A 9 -15.34 3.21 0.82
CA VAL A 9 -16.66 3.19 1.48
C VAL A 9 -16.55 3.43 2.99
N MET A 10 -15.48 2.97 3.62
CA MET A 10 -15.24 3.12 5.05
C MET A 10 -14.53 4.44 5.43
N GLY A 11 -14.25 5.34 4.48
CA GLY A 11 -13.64 6.65 4.73
C GLY A 11 -12.14 6.77 4.38
N GLY A 12 -11.60 5.82 3.62
CA GLY A 12 -10.19 5.83 3.21
C GLY A 12 -9.80 7.03 2.35
N ASP A 13 -10.71 7.51 1.49
CA ASP A 13 -10.51 8.72 0.69
C ASP A 13 -10.34 9.96 1.58
N ALA A 14 -11.21 10.10 2.58
CA ALA A 14 -11.17 11.21 3.53
C ALA A 14 -9.87 11.18 4.35
N ILE A 15 -9.41 10.01 4.79
CA ILE A 15 -8.13 9.86 5.47
C ILE A 15 -6.98 10.33 4.57
N PHE A 16 -6.98 9.92 3.31
CA PHE A 16 -5.91 10.30 2.38
C PHE A 16 -5.87 11.81 2.10
N GLU A 17 -7.03 12.44 1.87
CA GLU A 17 -7.14 13.89 1.66
C GLU A 17 -6.70 14.70 2.89
N GLU A 18 -7.11 14.26 4.07
CA GLU A 18 -6.74 14.90 5.33
C GLU A 18 -5.25 14.75 5.66
N LEU A 19 -4.63 13.63 5.29
CA LEU A 19 -3.19 13.44 5.41
C LEU A 19 -2.41 14.33 4.44
N GLN A 20 -2.86 14.47 3.18
CA GLN A 20 -2.24 15.39 2.23
C GLN A 20 -2.25 16.82 2.78
N SER A 21 -3.42 17.26 3.27
CA SER A 21 -3.59 18.60 3.86
C SER A 21 -2.73 18.79 5.12
N HIS A 22 -2.68 17.79 6.01
CA HIS A 22 -1.93 17.84 7.27
C HIS A 22 -0.42 17.85 7.07
N LEU A 23 0.08 17.08 6.10
CA LEU A 23 1.51 16.97 5.81
C LEU A 23 2.00 18.03 4.81
N GLY A 24 1.09 18.66 4.07
CA GLY A 24 1.41 19.62 3.02
C GLY A 24 2.07 18.98 1.80
N VAL A 25 1.75 17.71 1.51
CA VAL A 25 2.34 16.93 0.41
C VAL A 25 1.23 16.25 -0.42
N GLY A 26 1.49 16.07 -1.71
CA GLY A 26 0.65 15.30 -2.62
C GLY A 26 0.93 13.80 -2.61
N ASN A 27 0.25 13.08 -3.51
CA ASN A 27 0.47 11.65 -3.73
C ASN A 27 1.87 11.37 -4.31
N GLY A 28 2.64 10.52 -3.62
CA GLY A 28 4.01 10.14 -4.00
C GLY A 28 5.06 11.18 -3.59
N GLU A 29 4.64 12.24 -2.88
CA GLU A 29 5.55 13.28 -2.41
C GLU A 29 6.01 13.01 -0.98
N THR A 30 7.16 13.59 -0.64
CA THR A 30 7.81 13.42 0.65
C THR A 30 7.83 14.75 1.38
N THR A 31 7.60 14.72 2.69
CA THR A 31 7.68 15.89 3.57
C THR A 31 9.07 16.52 3.52
N GLU A 32 9.16 17.83 3.78
CA GLU A 32 10.42 18.58 3.74
C GLU A 32 11.49 18.02 4.69
N ASP A 33 11.07 17.46 5.83
CA ASP A 33 11.96 16.78 6.79
C ASP A 33 12.46 15.40 6.32
N GLY A 34 12.00 14.92 5.17
CA GLY A 34 12.39 13.65 4.55
C GLY A 34 11.88 12.40 5.28
N LYS A 35 10.94 12.54 6.23
CA LYS A 35 10.52 11.44 7.11
C LYS A 35 9.33 10.64 6.61
N VAL A 36 8.41 11.27 5.88
CA VAL A 36 7.17 10.64 5.44
C VAL A 36 6.98 10.87 3.94
N THR A 37 6.82 9.78 3.19
CA THR A 37 6.30 9.81 1.83
C THR A 37 4.86 9.33 1.85
N LEU A 38 3.93 10.13 1.35
CA LEU A 38 2.50 9.80 1.36
C LEU A 38 2.10 9.21 0.01
N GLU A 39 1.79 7.91 0.00
CA GLU A 39 1.36 7.23 -1.22
C GLU A 39 -0.09 6.78 -1.14
N HIS A 40 -0.84 7.07 -2.20
CA HIS A 40 -2.08 6.40 -2.53
C HIS A 40 -1.73 5.04 -3.16
N ILE A 41 -2.31 3.98 -2.62
CA ILE A 41 -2.14 2.63 -3.13
C ILE A 41 -3.48 1.97 -3.37
N GLU A 42 -3.46 0.99 -4.27
CA GLU A 42 -4.58 0.11 -4.54
C GLU A 42 -4.80 -0.89 -3.39
N CYS A 43 -5.56 -1.94 -3.65
CA CYS A 43 -5.98 -2.90 -2.65
C CYS A 43 -4.80 -3.54 -1.89
N ASN A 44 -4.81 -3.36 -0.57
CA ASN A 44 -3.87 -3.99 0.38
C ASN A 44 -4.29 -5.40 0.84
N ALA A 45 -5.37 -5.96 0.28
CA ALA A 45 -5.95 -7.25 0.67
C ALA A 45 -6.26 -7.41 2.17
N ALA A 46 -6.50 -6.29 2.87
CA ALA A 46 -6.78 -6.21 4.31
C ALA A 46 -8.21 -5.71 4.59
N CYS A 47 -9.15 -6.11 3.73
CA CYS A 47 -10.52 -5.60 3.72
C CYS A 47 -11.29 -5.91 5.01
N ASP A 48 -10.92 -6.97 5.72
CA ASP A 48 -11.47 -7.34 7.02
C ASP A 48 -11.14 -6.37 8.15
N TYR A 49 -10.25 -5.40 7.91
CA TYR A 49 -9.83 -4.36 8.86
C TYR A 49 -9.86 -2.94 8.28
N ALA A 50 -10.60 -2.72 7.18
CA ALA A 50 -10.70 -1.41 6.54
C ALA A 50 -11.29 -0.33 7.48
N PRO A 51 -10.83 0.94 7.39
CA PRO A 51 -9.75 1.46 6.52
C PRO A 51 -8.35 1.10 7.00
N VAL A 52 -7.41 0.87 6.07
CA VAL A 52 -6.05 0.39 6.39
C VAL A 52 -4.96 1.33 5.85
N VAL A 53 -4.08 1.76 6.75
CA VAL A 53 -2.80 2.41 6.44
C VAL A 53 -1.68 1.37 6.54
N MET A 54 -0.66 1.48 5.69
CA MET A 54 0.54 0.64 5.77
C MET A 54 1.75 1.56 5.88
N VAL A 55 2.63 1.28 6.83
CA VAL A 55 3.90 2.00 7.04
C VAL A 55 5.00 0.97 7.02
N ASN A 56 5.99 1.11 6.13
CA ASN A 56 7.14 0.21 6.02
C ASN A 56 6.79 -1.29 6.06
N TRP A 57 5.67 -1.64 5.42
CA TRP A 57 5.10 -2.96 5.18
C TRP A 57 4.34 -3.58 6.36
N GLU A 58 4.13 -2.78 7.40
CA GLU A 58 3.35 -3.17 8.54
C GLU A 58 1.98 -2.48 8.56
N PHE A 59 0.98 -3.20 9.08
CA PHE A 59 -0.41 -2.81 8.98
C PHE A 59 -0.89 -2.01 10.20
N PHE A 60 -1.53 -0.88 9.90
CA PHE A 60 -2.27 -0.05 10.83
C PHE A 60 -3.73 -0.10 10.41
N ASP A 61 -4.49 -0.89 11.16
CA ASP A 61 -5.85 -1.30 10.82
C ASP A 61 -6.89 -0.35 11.45
N ASN A 62 -8.14 -0.40 10.97
CA ASN A 62 -9.28 0.35 11.50
C ASN A 62 -9.01 1.85 11.69
N GLN A 63 -8.30 2.47 10.76
CA GLN A 63 -7.86 3.85 10.90
C GLN A 63 -9.02 4.84 10.74
N THR A 64 -8.95 5.92 11.51
CA THR A 64 -9.72 7.15 11.32
C THR A 64 -8.80 8.26 10.85
N VAL A 65 -9.38 9.42 10.51
CA VAL A 65 -8.60 10.62 10.17
C VAL A 65 -7.67 11.00 11.33
N GLU A 66 -8.19 11.01 12.55
CA GLU A 66 -7.47 11.40 13.75
C GLU A 66 -6.35 10.42 14.08
N SER A 67 -6.63 9.11 14.03
CA SER A 67 -5.60 8.10 14.31
C SER A 67 -4.49 8.12 13.27
N ALA A 68 -4.83 8.35 11.99
CA ALA A 68 -3.85 8.44 10.92
C ALA A 68 -2.96 9.70 11.05
N LYS A 69 -3.52 10.85 11.42
CA LYS A 69 -2.74 12.07 11.74
C LYS A 69 -1.82 11.85 12.93
N GLY A 70 -2.34 11.26 14.01
CA GLY A 70 -1.54 10.90 15.18
C GLY A 70 -0.38 9.96 14.83
N LEU A 71 -0.63 8.95 14.01
CA LEU A 71 0.39 8.02 13.52
C LEU A 71 1.53 8.74 12.79
N VAL A 72 1.23 9.63 11.84
CA VAL A 72 2.28 10.34 11.09
C VAL A 72 3.01 11.35 11.97
N ASP A 73 2.35 11.98 12.93
CA ASP A 73 2.97 12.91 13.88
C ASP A 73 3.92 12.17 14.85
N ASP A 74 3.52 11.00 15.33
CA ASP A 74 4.36 10.12 16.15
C ASP A 74 5.62 9.70 15.38
N LEU A 75 5.47 9.27 14.13
CA LEU A 75 6.59 8.90 13.26
C LEU A 75 7.53 10.07 13.01
N ARG A 76 7.00 11.27 12.70
CA ARG A 76 7.82 12.47 12.47
C ARG A 76 8.53 12.96 13.73
N ALA A 77 7.93 12.75 14.90
CA ALA A 77 8.55 13.04 16.18
C ALA A 77 9.57 11.96 16.64
N GLY A 78 9.70 10.86 15.89
CA GLY A 78 10.60 9.75 16.24
C GLY A 78 10.09 8.91 17.42
N ARG A 79 8.79 8.96 17.72
CA ARG A 79 8.17 8.06 18.71
C ARG A 79 8.03 6.66 18.11
N THR A 80 8.23 5.65 18.93
CA THR A 80 7.98 4.26 18.54
C THR A 80 6.48 4.06 18.39
N VAL A 81 6.06 3.56 17.23
CA VAL A 81 4.68 3.17 16.95
C VAL A 81 4.63 1.67 16.70
N GLU A 82 3.61 1.02 17.25
CA GLU A 82 3.41 -0.41 17.10
C GLU A 82 2.34 -0.68 16.03
N PRO A 83 2.64 -1.52 15.02
CA PRO A 83 1.64 -1.98 14.08
C PRO A 83 0.50 -2.72 14.77
N THR A 84 -0.70 -2.63 14.22
CA THR A 84 -1.83 -3.42 14.74
C THR A 84 -1.62 -4.92 14.54
N ARG A 85 -0.91 -5.27 13.46
CA ARG A 85 -0.51 -6.65 13.14
C ARG A 85 0.71 -6.65 12.24
N GLY A 86 1.49 -7.71 12.37
CA GLY A 86 2.74 -7.93 11.64
C GLY A 86 3.95 -7.80 12.54
N ALA A 87 5.12 -7.62 11.93
CA ALA A 87 6.38 -7.54 12.65
C ALA A 87 6.56 -6.16 13.29
N PRO A 88 7.44 -6.02 14.30
CA PRO A 88 7.79 -4.71 14.84
C PRO A 88 8.25 -3.77 13.73
N LEU A 89 7.79 -2.52 13.76
CA LEU A 89 8.12 -1.54 12.74
C LEU A 89 9.65 -1.32 12.67
N CYS A 90 10.19 -1.20 11.46
CA CYS A 90 11.58 -0.78 11.23
C CYS A 90 11.68 0.43 10.32
N THR A 91 12.91 0.91 10.16
CA THR A 91 13.23 1.91 9.14
C THR A 91 12.99 1.36 7.74
N TYR A 92 12.70 2.25 6.79
CA TYR A 92 12.53 1.89 5.38
C TYR A 92 13.75 1.13 4.81
N LYS A 93 14.97 1.49 5.26
CA LYS A 93 16.21 0.82 4.85
C LYS A 93 16.26 -0.65 5.28
N GLU A 94 15.81 -0.94 6.49
CA GLU A 94 15.73 -2.31 7.01
C GLU A 94 14.63 -3.09 6.30
N THR A 95 13.43 -2.52 6.16
CA THR A 95 12.34 -3.12 5.36
C THR A 95 12.81 -3.46 3.95
N ALA A 96 13.47 -2.54 3.26
CA ALA A 96 13.99 -2.77 1.90
C ALA A 96 14.96 -3.95 1.85
N ARG A 97 15.82 -4.11 2.87
CA ARG A 97 16.74 -5.24 2.98
C ARG A 97 15.98 -6.56 3.19
N ILE A 98 14.96 -6.56 4.05
CA ILE A 98 14.12 -7.74 4.30
C ILE A 98 13.39 -8.16 3.01
N LEU A 99 12.83 -7.20 2.28
CA LEU A 99 12.14 -7.46 1.01
C LEU A 99 13.06 -7.96 -0.09
N ALA A 100 14.35 -7.62 -0.04
CA ALA A 100 15.37 -8.21 -0.90
C ALA A 100 15.74 -9.66 -0.54
N GLY A 101 15.09 -10.25 0.47
CA GLY A 101 15.27 -11.65 0.88
C GLY A 101 16.35 -11.87 1.93
N PHE A 102 16.93 -10.81 2.49
CA PHE A 102 17.85 -10.95 3.62
C PHE A 102 17.07 -11.26 4.91
N PRO A 103 17.66 -12.05 5.83
CA PRO A 103 16.98 -12.42 7.06
C PRO A 103 16.73 -11.19 7.94
N ASP A 104 15.53 -11.14 8.53
CA ASP A 104 15.22 -10.20 9.59
C ASP A 104 15.72 -10.77 10.93
N ALA A 105 16.88 -10.29 11.38
CA ALA A 105 17.50 -10.72 12.63
C ALA A 105 16.97 -9.98 13.86
N ARG A 106 16.01 -9.05 13.69
CA ARG A 106 15.52 -8.23 14.79
C ARG A 106 14.70 -9.09 15.76
N PRO A 107 14.79 -8.83 17.08
CA PRO A 107 14.02 -9.56 18.07
C PRO A 107 12.52 -9.51 17.78
N GLY A 108 11.87 -10.67 17.80
CA GLY A 108 10.43 -10.76 17.59
C GLY A 108 9.99 -10.61 16.13
N ALA A 109 10.86 -10.29 15.16
CA ALA A 109 10.41 -10.13 13.76
C ALA A 109 9.86 -11.42 13.14
N VAL A 110 10.49 -12.56 13.42
CA VAL A 110 10.05 -13.87 12.91
C VAL A 110 8.88 -14.45 13.70
N GLU A 111 8.85 -14.23 15.02
CA GLU A 111 7.79 -14.71 15.91
C GLU A 111 6.52 -13.86 15.80
N ALA A 112 6.66 -12.56 15.51
CA ALA A 112 5.58 -11.63 15.21
C ALA A 112 5.11 -11.69 13.75
N GLY A 113 5.61 -12.66 12.96
CA GLY A 113 5.04 -13.05 11.67
C GLY A 113 3.58 -13.47 11.86
N GLY A 114 2.71 -12.46 11.91
CA GLY A 114 1.42 -12.52 12.57
C GLY A 114 0.51 -13.53 11.93
N SER A 115 0.04 -14.47 12.74
CA SER A 115 -1.15 -15.26 12.44
C SER A 115 -2.27 -14.34 11.93
N ALA A 116 -3.09 -14.83 11.00
CA ALA A 116 -4.27 -14.11 10.54
C ALA A 116 -5.07 -13.54 11.73
N GLY A 117 -5.49 -12.28 11.66
CA GLY A 117 -6.10 -11.62 12.81
C GLY A 117 -7.48 -12.19 13.17
N PRO A 118 -8.09 -11.76 14.29
CA PRO A 118 -9.35 -12.32 14.79
C PRO A 118 -10.49 -12.31 13.78
N ALA A 119 -10.64 -11.23 12.98
CA ALA A 119 -11.68 -11.10 11.96
C ALA A 119 -11.49 -12.13 10.84
N SER A 120 -10.26 -12.29 10.35
CA SER A 120 -9.87 -13.27 9.33
C SER A 120 -10.13 -14.71 9.79
N LEU A 121 -9.91 -14.99 11.08
CA LEU A 121 -10.06 -16.32 11.67
C LEU A 121 -11.51 -16.71 12.01
N VAL A 122 -12.48 -15.80 11.95
CA VAL A 122 -13.88 -16.10 12.33
C VAL A 122 -14.42 -17.31 11.58
N GLY A 123 -14.20 -17.37 10.25
CA GLY A 123 -14.66 -18.48 9.43
C GLY A 123 -14.05 -19.83 9.87
N LEU A 124 -12.75 -19.86 10.12
CA LEU A 124 -12.04 -21.06 10.60
C LEU A 124 -12.56 -21.50 11.97
N ARG A 125 -12.77 -20.56 12.89
CA ARG A 125 -13.29 -20.86 14.24
C ARG A 125 -14.68 -21.49 14.17
N LEU A 126 -15.58 -20.92 13.36
CA LEU A 126 -16.91 -21.47 13.13
C LEU A 126 -16.87 -22.87 12.51
N ALA A 127 -15.99 -23.10 11.53
CA ALA A 127 -15.82 -24.42 10.91
C ALA A 127 -15.33 -25.48 11.91
N LYS A 128 -14.54 -25.08 12.91
CA LYS A 128 -14.08 -25.94 14.02
C LYS A 128 -15.13 -26.08 15.14
N GLY A 129 -16.35 -25.60 14.95
CA GLY A 129 -17.43 -25.70 15.96
C GLY A 129 -17.27 -24.75 17.16
N LYS A 130 -16.38 -23.76 17.08
CA LYS A 130 -16.25 -22.76 18.15
C LYS A 130 -17.47 -21.82 18.17
N PRO A 131 -17.85 -21.30 19.35
CA PRO A 131 -18.97 -20.39 19.48
C PRO A 131 -18.77 -19.15 18.60
N ARG A 132 -19.87 -18.67 18.02
CA ARG A 132 -19.88 -17.48 17.17
C ARG A 132 -19.60 -16.22 18.01
N PRO A 133 -18.77 -15.28 17.53
CA PRO A 133 -18.61 -13.98 18.17
C PRO A 133 -19.97 -13.26 18.29
N ALA A 134 -20.18 -12.56 19.41
CA ALA A 134 -21.37 -11.74 19.60
C ALA A 134 -21.48 -10.68 18.47
N GLY A 135 -22.70 -10.38 18.01
CA GLY A 135 -22.97 -9.36 16.99
C GLY A 135 -23.05 -9.85 15.54
N LEU A 136 -22.63 -11.08 15.23
CA LEU A 136 -22.85 -11.67 13.92
C LEU A 136 -24.30 -12.17 13.78
N SER A 137 -25.18 -11.29 13.32
CA SER A 137 -26.58 -11.61 12.98
C SER A 137 -26.62 -12.87 12.10
N ARG A 138 -27.47 -13.84 12.46
CA ARG A 138 -27.80 -14.93 11.52
C ARG A 138 -28.23 -14.25 10.23
N ARG A 139 -27.53 -14.56 9.14
CA ARG A 139 -28.06 -14.35 7.79
C ARG A 139 -29.53 -14.75 7.88
N GLY A 140 -30.43 -13.79 7.65
CA GLY A 140 -31.87 -14.04 7.74
C GLY A 140 -32.22 -15.30 6.95
N PRO A 141 -33.34 -15.98 7.26
CA PRO A 141 -33.71 -17.22 6.60
C PRO A 141 -33.44 -17.10 5.11
N ARG A 142 -32.64 -18.02 4.55
CA ARG A 142 -32.33 -18.05 3.12
C ARG A 142 -33.67 -17.94 2.41
N THR A 143 -33.98 -16.76 1.86
CA THR A 143 -35.18 -16.59 1.06
C THR A 143 -35.03 -17.65 -0.03
N PRO A 144 -36.01 -18.55 -0.21
CA PRO A 144 -35.94 -19.54 -1.27
C PRO A 144 -35.57 -18.78 -2.53
N ARG A 145 -34.45 -19.15 -3.15
CA ARG A 145 -33.95 -18.51 -4.35
C ARG A 145 -35.13 -18.51 -5.30
N ARG A 146 -35.84 -17.37 -5.46
CA ARG A 146 -36.99 -17.27 -6.35
C ARG A 146 -36.44 -17.82 -7.65
N THR A 147 -36.97 -18.96 -8.09
CA THR A 147 -36.72 -19.42 -9.44
C THR A 147 -37.21 -18.24 -10.26
N ARG A 148 -36.28 -17.43 -10.76
CA ARG A 148 -36.60 -16.50 -11.82
C ARG A 148 -37.04 -17.46 -12.91
N ARG A 149 -38.35 -17.66 -13.00
CA ARG A 149 -39.00 -18.25 -14.16
C ARG A 149 -38.34 -17.46 -15.28
N ARG A 150 -37.43 -18.08 -16.02
CA ARG A 150 -36.78 -17.44 -17.15
C ARG A 150 -37.96 -16.95 -17.96
N ARG A 151 -38.24 -15.64 -17.96
CA ARG A 151 -39.20 -15.08 -18.89
C ARG A 151 -38.60 -15.50 -20.23
N ARG A 152 -39.25 -16.47 -20.89
CA ARG A 152 -38.89 -16.83 -22.25
C ARG A 152 -39.00 -15.51 -23.00
N ILE A 153 -37.85 -14.97 -23.39
CA ILE A 153 -37.80 -13.89 -24.37
C ILE A 153 -38.53 -14.48 -25.58
N PRO A 154 -39.67 -13.93 -26.00
CA PRO A 154 -40.40 -14.50 -27.11
C PRO A 154 -39.49 -14.51 -28.33
N ALA A 155 -39.34 -15.69 -28.94
CA ALA A 155 -38.58 -15.89 -30.17
C ALA A 155 -39.36 -15.27 -31.34
N ARG A 156 -39.45 -13.94 -31.36
CA ARG A 156 -39.90 -13.20 -32.55
C ARG A 156 -39.08 -11.94 -32.70
N MET A 157 -37.77 -12.14 -32.83
CA MET A 157 -36.93 -11.21 -33.58
C MET A 157 -36.74 -11.87 -34.94
N THR A 158 -37.70 -11.65 -35.83
CA THR A 158 -37.54 -11.93 -37.25
C THR A 158 -36.24 -11.27 -37.69
N ARG A 159 -35.31 -12.07 -38.21
CA ARG A 159 -34.09 -11.58 -38.87
C ARG A 159 -34.52 -10.49 -39.86
N ARG A 160 -34.16 -9.24 -39.59
CA ARG A 160 -34.15 -8.22 -40.64
C ARG A 160 -32.98 -8.57 -41.55
N SER A 161 -33.29 -9.22 -42.66
CA SER A 161 -32.37 -9.51 -43.75
C SER A 161 -32.05 -8.19 -44.47
N GLY A 162 -31.09 -7.44 -43.96
CA GLY A 162 -30.59 -6.23 -44.63
C GLY A 162 -29.33 -5.73 -43.95
N PRO A 163 -28.34 -5.23 -44.70
CA PRO A 163 -27.16 -4.61 -44.11
C PRO A 163 -27.59 -3.42 -43.23
N PRO A 164 -26.90 -3.18 -42.10
CA PRO A 164 -27.20 -2.04 -41.23
C PRO A 164 -27.07 -0.73 -42.02
N PRO A 165 -27.90 0.30 -41.73
CA PRO A 165 -27.73 1.61 -42.34
C PRO A 165 -26.36 2.20 -41.97
N PRO A 166 -25.73 3.00 -42.84
CA PRO A 166 -24.46 3.63 -42.53
C PRO A 166 -24.62 4.54 -41.31
N ILE A 167 -23.73 4.38 -40.35
CA ILE A 167 -23.67 5.20 -39.13
C ILE A 167 -23.35 6.63 -39.56
N ARG A 168 -24.29 7.56 -39.33
CA ARG A 168 -24.05 9.00 -39.48
C ARG A 168 -23.07 9.41 -38.38
N THR A 169 -21.81 9.58 -38.75
CA THR A 169 -20.76 10.10 -37.88
C THR A 169 -21.10 11.52 -37.47
N THR A 170 -21.43 11.72 -36.19
CA THR A 170 -21.31 13.03 -35.55
C THR A 170 -19.84 13.44 -35.58
N PRO A 171 -19.50 14.72 -35.84
CA PRO A 171 -18.12 15.18 -35.72
C PRO A 171 -17.62 14.90 -34.31
N GLN A 172 -16.61 14.05 -34.21
CA GLN A 172 -15.88 13.82 -32.97
C GLN A 172 -15.23 15.14 -32.56
N VAL A 173 -15.60 15.70 -31.41
CA VAL A 173 -14.76 16.70 -30.74
C VAL A 173 -13.42 16.01 -30.51
N ARG A 174 -12.37 16.48 -31.19
CA ARG A 174 -11.02 15.93 -31.05
C ARG A 174 -10.52 16.22 -29.64
N SER A 175 -10.57 15.23 -28.77
CA SER A 175 -9.67 15.17 -27.62
C SER A 175 -8.22 15.04 -28.14
N PRO A 176 -7.24 15.75 -27.56
CA PRO A 176 -5.85 15.60 -27.94
C PRO A 176 -5.43 14.13 -27.81
N ARG A 177 -4.88 13.56 -28.89
CA ARG A 177 -4.43 12.16 -28.92
C ARG A 177 -3.29 12.01 -27.92
N ARG A 178 -3.48 11.19 -26.87
CA ARG A 178 -2.35 10.58 -26.16
C ARG A 178 -1.67 9.65 -27.17
N GLY A 179 -0.46 10.02 -27.57
CA GLY A 179 0.41 9.19 -28.39
C GLY A 179 0.64 7.85 -27.70
N SER A 180 0.53 6.79 -28.48
CA SER A 180 0.93 5.45 -28.10
C SER A 180 2.46 5.37 -28.04
N ASP A 181 3.04 5.81 -26.92
CA ASP A 181 4.39 5.43 -26.51
C ASP A 181 4.31 4.75 -25.15
N ASP A 182 3.65 3.59 -25.13
CA ASP A 182 3.66 2.66 -23.98
C ASP A 182 4.95 1.80 -23.97
N ARG A 183 5.96 2.19 -24.77
CA ARG A 183 7.32 1.66 -24.74
C ARG A 183 8.30 2.56 -23.97
N ASP A 184 7.95 3.83 -23.72
CA ASP A 184 8.83 4.80 -23.04
C ASP A 184 8.80 4.69 -21.49
N ASN A 185 7.82 3.99 -20.91
CA ASN A 185 7.73 3.87 -19.44
C ASN A 185 8.49 2.66 -18.87
N ARG A 186 9.08 1.81 -19.72
CA ARG A 186 9.93 0.70 -19.27
C ARG A 186 11.38 1.12 -19.09
N ASP A 187 11.82 2.15 -19.82
CA ASP A 187 13.19 2.66 -19.77
C ASP A 187 13.39 3.72 -18.67
N GLN A 188 12.32 4.33 -18.13
CA GLN A 188 12.40 5.25 -16.98
C GLN A 188 12.85 4.58 -15.66
N TRP A 189 12.73 3.26 -15.55
CA TRP A 189 13.18 2.49 -14.37
C TRP A 189 14.61 1.95 -14.53
N ALA A 190 15.25 2.15 -15.69
CA ALA A 190 16.54 1.54 -16.04
C ALA A 190 17.67 2.56 -16.33
N GLN A 191 17.46 3.86 -16.16
CA GLN A 191 18.50 4.87 -16.34
C GLN A 191 19.26 5.13 -15.02
N PRO A 192 20.61 4.99 -14.96
CA PRO A 192 21.37 5.51 -13.83
C PRO A 192 21.27 7.04 -13.84
N ARG A 193 20.77 7.63 -12.75
CA ARG A 193 20.65 9.09 -12.64
C ARG A 193 22.04 9.73 -12.67
N GLU A 194 22.42 10.30 -13.80
CA GLU A 194 23.57 11.19 -13.91
C GLU A 194 23.34 12.44 -13.05
N ALA A 195 24.21 12.61 -12.06
CA ALA A 195 24.33 13.85 -11.31
C ALA A 195 25.04 14.89 -12.20
N ALA A 196 24.30 15.89 -12.68
CA ALA A 196 24.89 17.05 -13.33
C ALA A 196 25.10 18.18 -12.31
N GLY A 197 26.37 18.41 -11.94
CA GLY A 197 26.75 19.45 -10.99
C GLY A 197 28.23 19.43 -10.62
N THR A 198 29.11 19.38 -11.62
CA THR A 198 30.57 19.33 -11.47
C THR A 198 31.12 20.61 -10.86
N ARG A 199 31.77 20.51 -9.69
CA ARG A 199 32.86 21.40 -9.29
C ARG A 199 34.10 20.53 -9.11
N ALA A 200 35.08 20.75 -9.98
CA ALA A 200 36.27 19.94 -10.10
C ALA A 200 37.10 19.98 -8.80
N LEU A 201 37.26 18.82 -8.15
CA LEU A 201 38.32 18.59 -7.18
C LEU A 201 39.44 17.82 -7.89
N ARG A 202 40.59 18.46 -8.04
CA ARG A 202 41.82 17.85 -8.56
C ARG A 202 42.19 16.63 -7.72
N LEU A 203 42.31 15.47 -8.38
CA LEU A 203 43.01 14.31 -7.84
C LEU A 203 44.52 14.59 -7.88
N LEU A 204 45.15 14.62 -6.71
CA LEU A 204 46.56 14.31 -6.56
C LEU A 204 46.65 12.87 -6.05
N GLY A 205 47.39 12.04 -6.79
CA GLY A 205 47.74 10.67 -6.45
C GLY A 205 48.86 10.58 -5.40
N PRO A 206 49.33 9.35 -5.09
CA PRO A 206 49.61 8.92 -3.73
C PRO A 206 51.11 8.79 -3.39
N ALA A 207 51.45 8.95 -2.11
CA ALA A 207 52.62 8.37 -1.45
C ALA A 207 52.35 8.38 0.06
N GLU A 208 52.19 7.19 0.64
CA GLU A 208 53.07 6.64 1.68
C GLU A 208 53.37 7.57 2.86
N LEU A 209 53.04 7.12 4.08
CA LEU A 209 54.02 6.88 5.16
C LEU A 209 53.28 6.36 6.42
N LEU A 210 53.51 5.07 6.70
CA LEU A 210 53.84 4.46 8.00
C LEU A 210 52.89 4.67 9.21
N GLY A 211 52.35 3.54 9.74
CA GLY A 211 51.77 3.42 11.09
C GLY A 211 52.83 3.39 12.21
N PRO A 212 52.68 2.64 13.33
CA PRO A 212 51.50 2.04 13.98
C PRO A 212 51.47 2.28 15.53
N ALA A 213 50.56 1.55 16.23
CA ALA A 213 50.67 1.01 17.60
C ALA A 213 49.73 1.54 18.73
N HIS A 214 48.89 0.60 19.21
CA HIS A 214 48.55 0.21 20.60
C HIS A 214 48.42 1.26 21.74
N LEU A 215 47.35 1.14 22.56
CA LEU A 215 47.35 0.73 23.99
C LEU A 215 45.96 1.06 24.63
N PHE A 216 45.11 0.07 24.95
CA PHE A 216 44.85 -0.52 26.29
C PHE A 216 44.30 0.44 27.38
N ALA A 217 43.10 0.15 27.90
CA ALA A 217 42.77 0.28 29.32
C ALA A 217 41.49 -0.50 29.68
N ALA A 218 41.69 -1.67 30.28
CA ALA A 218 40.73 -2.33 31.16
C ALA A 218 41.05 -1.95 32.61
N ARG A 219 40.02 -1.65 33.41
CA ARG A 219 39.94 -1.70 34.89
C ARG A 219 38.43 -1.87 35.18
N GLY A 220 37.92 -2.87 35.89
CA GLY A 220 38.49 -3.68 36.96
C GLY A 220 37.89 -3.23 38.29
N LEU A 221 36.75 -3.82 38.67
CA LEU A 221 36.32 -4.24 40.02
C LEU A 221 35.16 -5.22 39.86
#